data_AF-A0A3Q0ETT6-F1
#
_entry.id   AF-A0A3Q0ETT6-F1
#
_cell.length_a   1.000
_cell.length_b   1.000
_cell.length_c   1.000
_cell.angle_alpha   90.00
_cell.angle_beta   90.00
_cell.angle_gamma   90.00
#
_symmetry.space_group_name_H-M   'P 1'
#
loop_
_entity.id
_entity.type
_entity.pdbx_description
1 polymer ?
#
loop_
_entity_poly.entity_id
_entity_poly.type
_entity_poly.pdbx_seq_one_letter_code
_entity_poly.pdbx_strand_id
1 'polypeptide(L)'
;MFKKARRLGKKPESMGEEVWNALSEKWNMPLYRQKCETAKKNRTSEKGGCLHTGGSISVHEHAICLSRELGRTVHVDEIFQQTHIRASTGEFVDERSRRTHEQFQARFSQVVYETASVGALASAPLDPVDEERLRNQCWFEVAGGRYKGRVYGIGNVSG
;
A
#
# COMPACT_ATOMS: atom_id res chain seq x y z
N MET A 1 29.50 -4.23 -5.05
CA MET A 1 30.82 -4.59 -4.50
C MET A 1 30.72 -5.35 -3.16
N PHE A 2 30.24 -4.72 -2.08
CA PHE A 2 30.22 -5.31 -0.72
C PHE A 2 29.33 -6.55 -0.53
N LYS A 3 28.20 -6.65 -1.24
CA LYS A 3 27.33 -7.85 -1.19
C LYS A 3 28.07 -9.12 -1.65
N LYS A 4 28.89 -9.01 -2.71
CA LYS A 4 29.69 -10.12 -3.25
C LYS A 4 30.83 -10.47 -2.30
N ALA A 5 31.55 -9.45 -1.80
CA ALA A 5 32.61 -9.61 -0.80
C ALA A 5 32.10 -10.32 0.47
N ARG A 6 30.99 -9.86 1.04
CA ARG A 6 30.35 -10.48 2.21
C ARG A 6 29.93 -11.92 1.96
N ARG A 7 29.31 -12.21 0.80
CA ARG A 7 28.86 -13.57 0.46
C ARG A 7 30.03 -14.54 0.29
N LEU A 8 31.14 -14.07 -0.26
CA LEU A 8 32.34 -14.88 -0.50
C LEU A 8 33.29 -14.91 0.70
N GLY A 9 33.07 -14.07 1.73
CA GLY A 9 34.00 -13.88 2.84
C GLY A 9 35.34 -13.28 2.42
N LYS A 10 35.44 -12.69 1.21
CA LYS A 10 36.69 -12.17 0.67
C LYS A 10 36.73 -10.65 0.71
N LYS A 11 37.74 -10.11 1.37
CA LYS A 11 38.03 -8.67 1.43
C LYS A 11 38.38 -8.13 0.03
N PRO A 12 37.81 -7.00 -0.40
CA PRO A 12 38.26 -6.31 -1.62
C PRO A 12 39.69 -5.77 -1.49
N GLU A 13 40.45 -5.73 -2.59
CA GLU A 13 41.81 -5.17 -2.60
C GLU A 13 41.83 -3.67 -2.24
N SER A 14 40.80 -2.93 -2.64
CA SER A 14 40.65 -1.50 -2.34
C SER A 14 40.24 -1.17 -0.90
N MET A 15 40.18 -2.17 0.00
CA MET A 15 39.70 -2.02 1.36
C MET A 15 40.79 -2.40 2.38
N GLY A 16 41.02 -1.54 3.37
CA GLY A 16 41.91 -1.82 4.49
C GLY A 16 41.42 -2.97 5.37
N GLU A 17 42.37 -3.67 5.99
CA GLU A 17 42.13 -4.82 6.89
C GLU A 17 41.19 -4.46 8.05
N GLU A 18 41.44 -3.32 8.70
CA GLU A 18 40.70 -2.87 9.88
C GLU A 18 39.22 -2.62 9.57
N VAL A 19 38.94 -1.94 8.46
CA VAL A 19 37.58 -1.66 8.00
C VAL A 19 36.83 -2.96 7.66
N TRP A 20 37.53 -3.93 7.05
CA TRP A 20 36.95 -5.23 6.75
C TRP A 20 36.61 -6.04 8.00
N ASN A 21 37.49 -6.03 9.01
CA ASN A 21 37.27 -6.72 10.27
C ASN A 21 36.08 -6.11 11.03
N ALA A 22 36.01 -4.78 11.14
CA ALA A 22 34.89 -4.09 11.77
C ALA A 22 33.54 -4.36 11.07
N LEU A 23 33.52 -4.37 9.73
CA LEU A 23 32.32 -4.72 8.96
C LEU A 23 31.92 -6.19 9.15
N SER A 24 32.91 -7.09 9.17
CA SER A 24 32.68 -8.53 9.36
C SER A 24 32.11 -8.83 10.74
N GLU A 25 32.65 -8.23 11.79
CA GLU A 25 32.12 -8.31 13.14
C GLU A 25 30.66 -7.83 13.20
N LYS A 26 30.38 -6.64 12.64
CA LYS A 26 29.02 -6.08 12.58
C LYS A 26 28.05 -6.97 11.81
N TRP A 27 28.49 -7.59 10.71
CA TRP A 27 27.68 -8.53 9.94
C TRP A 27 27.42 -9.85 10.67
N ASN A 28 28.30 -10.25 11.58
CA ASN A 28 28.18 -11.46 12.37
C ASN A 28 27.33 -11.28 13.65
N MET A 29 27.06 -10.04 14.07
CA MET A 29 26.16 -9.77 15.19
C MET A 29 24.79 -10.44 14.99
N PRO A 30 24.25 -11.16 16.00
CA PRO A 30 22.96 -11.84 15.90
C PRO A 30 21.81 -10.90 15.47
N LEU A 31 21.76 -9.69 16.03
CA LEU A 31 20.75 -8.69 15.70
C LEU A 31 20.81 -8.27 14.22
N TYR A 32 22.00 -8.17 13.64
CA TYR A 32 22.16 -7.82 12.24
C TYR A 32 21.71 -8.95 11.32
N ARG A 33 22.07 -10.20 11.65
CA ARG A 33 21.61 -11.39 10.92
C ARG A 33 20.09 -11.53 10.95
N GLN A 34 19.48 -11.33 12.12
CA GLN A 34 18.03 -11.33 12.28
C GLN A 34 17.36 -10.28 11.38
N LYS A 35 17.86 -9.03 11.38
CA LYS A 35 17.37 -7.97 10.48
C LYS A 35 17.49 -8.36 9.01
N CYS A 36 18.60 -8.98 8.62
CA CYS A 36 18.80 -9.46 7.24
C CYS A 36 17.79 -10.54 6.86
N GLU A 37 17.53 -11.51 7.75
CA GLU A 37 16.55 -12.57 7.51
C GLU A 37 15.12 -12.03 7.45
N THR A 38 14.75 -11.10 8.33
CA THR A 38 13.46 -10.39 8.23
C THR A 38 13.35 -9.66 6.90
N ALA A 39 14.38 -8.90 6.48
CA ALA A 39 14.37 -8.21 5.19
C ALA A 39 14.32 -9.17 4.00
N LYS A 40 14.93 -10.37 4.13
CA LYS A 40 14.85 -11.42 3.11
C LYS A 40 13.43 -11.99 3.01
N LYS A 41 12.83 -12.38 4.13
CA LYS A 41 11.43 -12.84 4.20
C LYS A 41 10.46 -11.79 3.65
N ASN A 42 10.68 -10.51 3.95
CA ASN A 42 9.86 -9.42 3.43
C ASN A 42 9.98 -9.28 1.91
N ARG A 43 11.18 -9.45 1.33
CA ARG A 43 11.39 -9.40 -0.13
C ARG A 43 10.78 -10.60 -0.87
N THR A 44 10.75 -11.78 -0.24
CA THR A 44 10.14 -12.98 -0.82
C THR A 44 8.66 -13.11 -0.47
N SER A 45 8.07 -12.12 0.20
CA SER A 45 6.66 -12.14 0.53
C SER A 45 5.83 -11.89 -0.74
N GLU A 46 4.92 -12.81 -1.03
CA GLU A 46 3.93 -12.66 -2.11
C GLU A 46 2.87 -11.59 -1.84
N LYS A 47 2.91 -10.98 -0.65
CA LYS A 47 1.89 -10.02 -0.22
C LYS A 47 1.79 -8.81 -1.14
N GLY A 48 2.80 -8.52 -1.98
CA GLY A 48 2.81 -7.39 -2.92
C GLY A 48 2.69 -6.03 -2.20
N GLY A 49 2.80 -4.91 -2.90
CA GLY A 49 2.52 -3.61 -2.29
C GLY A 49 3.72 -2.80 -1.82
N CYS A 50 4.85 -2.88 -2.53
CA CYS A 50 5.84 -1.80 -2.51
C CYS A 50 5.78 -0.90 -3.76
N LEU A 51 4.89 -1.20 -4.71
CA LEU A 51 4.76 -0.45 -5.96
C LEU A 51 3.54 0.48 -5.87
N HIS A 52 3.74 1.74 -6.23
CA HIS A 52 2.72 2.76 -6.43
C HIS A 52 3.27 3.78 -7.44
N THR A 53 2.38 4.49 -8.14
CA THR A 53 2.71 5.54 -9.12
C THR A 53 2.56 6.95 -8.57
N GLY A 54 2.18 7.10 -7.29
CA GLY A 54 1.92 8.40 -6.66
C GLY A 54 3.14 9.33 -6.50
N GLY A 55 4.36 8.89 -6.82
CA GLY A 55 5.56 9.72 -6.76
C GLY A 55 5.96 10.09 -5.33
N SER A 56 6.46 11.31 -5.14
CA SER A 56 7.02 11.78 -3.86
C SER A 56 6.02 12.47 -2.92
N ILE A 57 4.77 12.63 -3.36
CA ILE A 57 3.72 13.29 -2.56
C ILE A 57 2.92 12.26 -1.76
N SER A 58 2.34 12.71 -0.64
CA SER A 58 1.55 11.83 0.23
C SER A 58 0.19 11.49 -0.39
N VAL A 59 -0.44 10.41 0.08
CA VAL A 59 -1.82 10.05 -0.32
C VAL A 59 -2.82 11.16 0.04
N HIS A 60 -2.62 11.83 1.18
CA HIS A 60 -3.45 12.95 1.58
C HIS A 60 -3.33 14.13 0.60
N GLU A 61 -2.12 14.38 0.10
CA GLU A 61 -1.89 15.44 -0.88
C GLU A 61 -2.46 15.09 -2.25
N HIS A 62 -2.38 13.82 -2.67
CA HIS A 62 -3.16 13.32 -3.82
C HIS A 62 -4.67 13.58 -3.64
N ALA A 63 -5.22 13.33 -2.45
CA ALA A 63 -6.63 13.58 -2.18
C ALA A 63 -7.00 15.07 -2.32
N ILE A 64 -6.16 15.98 -1.83
CA ILE A 64 -6.36 17.43 -1.97
C ILE A 64 -6.29 17.84 -3.45
N CYS A 65 -5.28 17.38 -4.20
CA CYS A 65 -5.15 17.70 -5.62
C CYS A 65 -6.35 17.19 -6.41
N LEU A 66 -6.73 15.92 -6.22
CA LEU A 66 -7.86 15.31 -6.92
C LEU A 66 -9.20 15.98 -6.53
N SER A 67 -9.37 16.39 -5.28
CA SER A 67 -10.56 17.13 -4.85
C SER A 67 -10.68 18.50 -5.52
N ARG A 68 -9.55 19.20 -5.71
CA ARG A 68 -9.51 20.47 -6.45
C ARG A 68 -9.82 20.27 -7.93
N GLU A 69 -9.30 19.20 -8.54
CA GLU A 69 -9.54 18.87 -9.94
C GLU A 69 -11.01 18.50 -10.20
N LEU A 70 -11.62 17.70 -9.33
CA LEU A 70 -13.01 17.25 -9.48
C LEU A 70 -14.04 18.26 -8.95
N GLY A 71 -13.62 19.25 -8.16
CA GLY A 71 -14.51 20.21 -7.51
C GLY A 71 -15.43 19.58 -6.45
N ARG A 72 -15.12 18.38 -5.97
CA ARG A 72 -15.90 17.63 -4.97
C ARG A 72 -15.00 16.85 -4.02
N THR A 73 -15.60 16.27 -2.98
CA THR A 73 -14.90 15.30 -2.13
C THR A 73 -14.55 14.06 -2.95
N VAL A 74 -13.37 13.50 -2.64
CA VAL A 74 -12.80 12.34 -3.34
C VAL A 74 -13.01 11.10 -2.53
N HIS A 75 -13.32 10.00 -3.19
CA HIS A 75 -13.48 8.72 -2.52
C HIS A 75 -12.16 7.97 -2.42
N VAL A 76 -12.11 7.07 -1.44
CA VAL A 76 -10.94 6.24 -1.14
C VAL A 76 -10.47 5.43 -2.36
N ASP A 77 -11.39 4.92 -3.15
CA ASP A 77 -11.11 4.12 -4.33
C ASP A 77 -10.57 4.95 -5.50
N GLU A 78 -11.00 6.21 -5.62
CA GLU A 78 -10.48 7.14 -6.64
C GLU A 78 -9.02 7.51 -6.37
N ILE A 79 -8.70 7.82 -5.11
CA ILE A 79 -7.32 8.09 -4.68
C ILE A 79 -6.45 6.84 -4.91
N PHE A 80 -7.00 5.66 -4.62
CA PHE A 80 -6.29 4.40 -4.82
C PHE A 80 -6.00 4.15 -6.31
N GLN A 81 -6.99 4.34 -7.18
CA GLN A 81 -6.81 4.20 -8.63
C GLN A 81 -5.75 5.17 -9.15
N GLN A 82 -5.79 6.45 -8.75
CA GLN A 82 -4.77 7.43 -9.16
C GLN A 82 -3.34 7.00 -8.80
N THR A 83 -3.18 6.37 -7.63
CA THR A 83 -1.86 6.04 -7.08
C THR A 83 -1.39 4.62 -7.41
N HIS A 84 -2.28 3.75 -7.91
CA HIS A 84 -1.99 2.34 -8.17
C HIS A 84 -2.32 1.90 -9.59
N ILE A 85 -2.76 2.81 -10.47
CA ILE A 85 -2.86 2.59 -11.92
C ILE A 85 -1.70 3.29 -12.62
N ARG A 86 -1.08 2.59 -13.57
CA ARG A 86 -0.02 3.15 -14.42
C ARG A 86 -0.66 4.01 -15.50
N ALA A 87 -0.37 5.31 -15.51
CA ALA A 87 -0.87 6.22 -16.53
C ALA A 87 -0.52 5.79 -17.98
N SER A 88 0.59 5.07 -18.16
CA SER A 88 1.04 4.60 -19.47
C SER A 88 0.26 3.40 -20.02
N THR A 89 -0.24 2.50 -19.15
CA THR A 89 -0.90 1.25 -19.57
C THR A 89 -2.36 1.16 -19.15
N GLY A 90 -2.80 1.98 -18.20
CA GLY A 90 -4.11 1.86 -17.57
C GLY A 90 -4.25 0.64 -16.65
N GLU A 91 -3.16 -0.11 -16.42
CA GLU A 91 -3.18 -1.32 -15.59
C GLU A 91 -2.72 -1.05 -14.17
N PHE A 92 -3.16 -1.91 -13.25
CA PHE A 92 -2.70 -1.91 -11.87
C PHE A 92 -1.19 -2.17 -11.76
N VAL A 93 -0.56 -1.50 -10.80
CA VAL A 93 0.89 -1.59 -10.57
C VAL A 93 1.36 -3.00 -10.18
N ASP A 94 0.49 -3.76 -9.51
CA ASP A 94 0.70 -5.15 -9.11
C ASP A 94 -0.62 -5.94 -8.95
N GLU A 95 -0.50 -7.26 -8.79
CA GLU A 95 -1.65 -8.16 -8.60
C GLU A 95 -2.45 -7.83 -7.33
N ARG A 96 -1.76 -7.38 -6.27
CA ARG A 96 -2.39 -7.06 -4.99
C ARG A 96 -3.34 -5.87 -5.13
N SER A 97 -2.88 -4.81 -5.78
CA SER A 97 -3.68 -3.61 -6.01
C SER A 97 -4.92 -3.91 -6.85
N ARG A 98 -4.78 -4.72 -7.91
CA ARG A 98 -5.93 -5.21 -8.68
C ARG A 98 -6.93 -5.96 -7.81
N ARG A 99 -6.48 -7.00 -7.09
CA ARG A 99 -7.36 -7.83 -6.25
C ARG A 99 -8.06 -7.03 -5.16
N THR A 100 -7.35 -6.12 -4.49
CA THR A 100 -7.95 -5.28 -3.45
C THR A 100 -9.05 -4.39 -4.03
N HIS A 101 -8.81 -3.81 -5.21
CA HIS A 101 -9.81 -2.97 -5.86
C HIS A 101 -11.03 -3.77 -6.34
N GLU A 102 -10.83 -4.94 -6.94
CA GLU A 102 -11.92 -5.84 -7.36
C GLU A 102 -12.76 -6.31 -6.16
N GLN A 103 -12.11 -6.69 -5.06
CA GLN A 103 -12.79 -7.07 -3.81
C GLN A 103 -13.58 -5.91 -3.23
N PHE A 104 -13.02 -4.69 -3.26
CA PHE A 104 -13.72 -3.48 -2.85
C PHE A 104 -15.00 -3.28 -3.68
N GLN A 105 -14.89 -3.31 -5.02
CA GLN A 105 -16.03 -3.11 -5.91
C GLN A 105 -17.14 -4.15 -5.65
N ALA A 106 -16.76 -5.42 -5.48
CA ALA A 106 -17.70 -6.50 -5.19
C ALA A 106 -18.40 -6.31 -3.85
N ARG A 107 -17.65 -5.95 -2.79
CA ARG A 107 -18.20 -5.68 -1.46
C ARG A 107 -19.09 -4.45 -1.43
N PHE A 108 -18.65 -3.37 -2.05
CA PHE A 108 -19.43 -2.14 -2.11
C PHE A 108 -20.76 -2.35 -2.84
N SER A 109 -20.73 -3.04 -3.99
CA SER A 109 -21.96 -3.39 -4.73
C SER A 109 -22.91 -4.24 -3.90
N GLN A 110 -22.39 -5.22 -3.15
CA GLN A 110 -23.18 -6.05 -2.24
C GLN A 110 -23.85 -5.21 -1.15
N VAL A 111 -23.09 -4.36 -0.45
CA VAL A 111 -23.61 -3.56 0.67
C VAL A 111 -24.62 -2.51 0.20
N VAL A 112 -24.39 -1.90 -0.97
CA VAL A 112 -25.36 -0.99 -1.61
C VAL A 112 -26.67 -1.73 -1.91
N TYR A 113 -26.60 -2.94 -2.47
CA TYR A 113 -27.79 -3.75 -2.74
C TYR A 113 -28.55 -4.12 -1.45
N GLU A 114 -27.84 -4.57 -0.41
CA GLU A 114 -28.44 -4.90 0.88
C GLU A 114 -29.11 -3.68 1.54
N THR A 115 -28.45 -2.52 1.49
CA THR A 115 -28.98 -1.25 2.03
C THR A 115 -30.24 -0.81 1.28
N ALA A 116 -30.23 -0.91 -0.05
CA ALA A 116 -31.38 -0.59 -0.90
C ALA A 116 -32.55 -1.58 -0.71
N SER A 117 -32.26 -2.84 -0.37
CA SER A 117 -33.28 -3.87 -0.12
C SER A 117 -33.95 -3.73 1.26
N VAL A 118 -33.29 -3.10 2.24
CA VAL A 118 -33.82 -2.91 3.61
C VAL A 118 -34.58 -1.59 3.75
N GLY A 119 -34.26 -0.57 2.94
CA GLY A 119 -34.98 0.69 2.89
C GLY A 119 -36.16 0.66 1.91
N ALA A 120 -37.33 1.15 2.31
CA ALA A 120 -38.54 1.26 1.47
C ALA A 120 -38.43 2.26 0.29
N LEU A 121 -37.23 2.62 -0.16
CA LEU A 121 -36.96 3.57 -1.24
C LEU A 121 -36.03 2.93 -2.27
N ALA A 122 -36.56 1.97 -3.03
CA ALA A 122 -35.85 1.22 -4.07
C ALA A 122 -35.47 2.07 -5.32
N SER A 123 -35.30 3.39 -5.21
CA SER A 123 -34.96 4.25 -6.36
C SER A 123 -34.31 5.60 -6.04
N ALA A 124 -34.07 5.94 -4.77
CA ALA A 124 -33.36 7.18 -4.44
C ALA A 124 -31.83 6.95 -4.52
N PRO A 125 -31.05 7.90 -5.08
CA PRO A 125 -29.60 7.91 -4.90
C PRO A 125 -29.27 7.84 -3.41
N LEU A 126 -28.26 7.06 -3.05
CA LEU A 126 -27.75 7.05 -1.67
C LEU A 126 -27.38 8.47 -1.26
N ASP A 127 -27.66 8.81 0.00
CA ASP A 127 -27.16 10.07 0.55
C ASP A 127 -25.62 10.10 0.44
N PRO A 128 -25.01 11.20 -0.03
CA PRO A 128 -23.56 11.27 -0.22
C PRO A 128 -22.73 10.92 1.03
N VAL A 129 -23.25 11.22 2.23
CA VAL A 129 -22.57 10.90 3.50
C VAL A 129 -22.64 9.42 3.80
N ASP A 130 -23.80 8.79 3.54
CA ASP A 130 -23.95 7.34 3.67
C ASP A 130 -23.09 6.59 2.65
N GLU A 131 -23.04 7.06 1.40
CA GLU A 131 -22.19 6.46 0.38
C GLU A 131 -20.71 6.52 0.77
N GLU A 132 -20.23 7.69 1.22
CA GLU A 132 -18.86 7.86 1.70
C GLU A 132 -18.54 6.93 2.88
N ARG A 133 -19.47 6.82 3.84
CA ARG A 133 -19.33 5.93 4.99
C ARG A 133 -19.23 4.46 4.55
N LEU A 134 -20.10 4.02 3.64
CA LEU A 134 -20.11 2.65 3.13
C LEU A 134 -18.83 2.34 2.34
N ARG A 135 -18.36 3.26 1.48
CA ARG A 135 -17.09 3.11 0.76
C ARG A 135 -15.92 2.95 1.71
N ASN A 136 -15.83 3.81 2.73
CA ASN A 136 -14.75 3.74 3.71
C ASN A 136 -14.79 2.43 4.52
N GLN A 137 -15.98 1.95 4.87
CA GLN A 137 -16.17 0.68 5.58
C GLN A 137 -15.77 -0.53 4.72
N CYS A 138 -16.28 -0.62 3.48
CA CYS A 138 -15.91 -1.69 2.55
C CYS A 138 -14.40 -1.69 2.29
N TRP A 139 -13.80 -0.51 2.12
CA TRP A 139 -12.35 -0.40 1.93
C TRP A 139 -11.57 -0.92 3.14
N PHE A 140 -11.98 -0.53 4.34
CA PHE A 140 -11.33 -0.97 5.57
C PHE A 140 -11.32 -2.50 5.72
N GLU A 141 -12.43 -3.14 5.37
CA GLU A 141 -12.56 -4.60 5.40
C GLU A 141 -11.64 -5.28 4.39
N VAL A 142 -11.67 -4.87 3.13
CA VAL A 142 -10.84 -5.52 2.08
C VAL A 142 -9.35 -5.20 2.21
N ALA A 143 -9.01 -4.05 2.79
CA ALA A 143 -7.63 -3.66 3.06
C ALA A 143 -6.99 -4.48 4.20
N GLY A 144 -7.78 -5.26 4.95
CA GLY A 144 -7.32 -6.04 6.11
C GLY A 144 -7.14 -5.19 7.37
N GLY A 145 -7.88 -4.07 7.48
CA GLY A 145 -7.87 -3.18 8.63
C GLY A 145 -6.59 -2.34 8.77
N ARG A 146 -6.34 -1.88 10.01
CA ARG A 146 -5.18 -1.04 10.36
C ARG A 146 -3.96 -1.89 10.69
N TYR A 147 -2.86 -1.63 10.00
CA TYR A 147 -1.54 -2.15 10.35
C TYR A 147 -0.61 -1.00 10.70
N LYS A 148 -0.08 -0.99 11.93
CA LYS A 148 0.78 0.11 12.44
C LYS A 148 0.16 1.51 12.25
N GLY A 149 -1.14 1.62 12.53
CA GLY A 149 -1.90 2.86 12.40
C GLY A 149 -2.25 3.27 10.96
N ARG A 150 -1.93 2.46 9.95
CA ARG A 150 -2.19 2.78 8.54
C ARG A 150 -3.13 1.77 7.91
N VAL A 151 -4.00 2.25 7.03
CA VAL A 151 -4.83 1.42 6.15
C VAL A 151 -4.16 1.38 4.78
N TYR A 152 -4.14 0.21 4.14
CA TYR A 152 -3.55 0.05 2.82
C TYR A 152 -4.26 0.95 1.79
N GLY A 153 -3.50 1.63 0.93
CA GLY A 153 -4.02 2.57 -0.06
C GLY A 153 -4.37 3.97 0.48
N ILE A 154 -4.79 4.09 1.75
CA ILE A 154 -5.25 5.35 2.35
C ILE A 154 -4.13 6.08 3.12
N GLY A 155 -3.23 5.32 3.77
CA GLY A 155 -2.25 5.90 4.68
C GLY A 155 -2.82 6.08 6.09
N ASN A 156 -2.52 7.20 6.74
CA ASN A 156 -2.96 7.46 8.11
C ASN A 156 -4.37 8.06 8.12
N VAL A 157 -5.35 7.34 8.68
CA VAL A 157 -6.75 7.75 8.73
C VAL A 157 -7.10 8.40 10.08
N SER A 158 -6.11 9.04 10.72
CA SER A 158 -6.35 9.89 11.90
C SER A 158 -6.47 11.34 11.43
N GLY A 159 -7.68 11.66 10.97
CA GLY A 159 -8.23 13.01 10.87
C GLY A 159 -9.52 13.00 11.65
#